data_AF-A0A7G2S4W4-F1
#
_entry.id   AF-A0A7G2S4W4-F1
#
_cell.length_a   1.000
_cell.length_b   1.000
_cell.length_c   1.000
_cell.angle_alpha   90.00
_cell.angle_beta   90.00
_cell.angle_gamma   90.00
#
_symmetry.space_group_name_H-M   'P 1'
#
loop_
_entity.id
_entity.type
_entity.pdbx_description
1 polymer ?
#
loop_
_entity_poly.entity_id
_entity_poly.type
_entity_poly.pdbx_seq_one_letter_code
_entity_poly.pdbx_strand_id
1 'polypeptide(L)'
;MKKQIQQGFTLIELMIVVAIIGILAAVAIPAYQDYVEQSRVDSCLAELKAQTNNWLIEYSQDSDVANLTPAVPGACESIAVPTGAPAAGSEWSTAEAKDTAKTTVSCDGSGTCSKP
;
A
#
# COMPACT_ATOMS: atom_id res chain seq x y z
N MET A 1 -1.06 -62.87 -1.14
CA MET A 1 -1.05 -61.53 -0.50
C MET A 1 0.29 -60.86 -0.83
N LYS A 2 0.32 -59.86 -1.70
CA LYS A 2 1.57 -59.11 -2.01
C LYS A 2 1.85 -58.17 -0.84
N LYS A 3 2.94 -58.43 -0.10
CA LYS A 3 3.40 -57.57 1.00
C LYS A 3 3.89 -56.25 0.41
N GLN A 4 3.08 -55.21 0.52
CA GLN A 4 3.47 -53.85 0.18
C GLN A 4 4.58 -53.45 1.17
N ILE A 5 5.79 -53.18 0.67
CA ILE A 5 6.89 -52.66 1.49
C ILE A 5 6.53 -51.21 1.78
N GLN A 6 6.25 -50.88 3.05
CA GLN A 6 6.09 -49.48 3.45
C GLN A 6 7.44 -48.77 3.26
N GLN A 7 7.52 -47.94 2.23
CA GLN A 7 8.61 -46.97 2.06
C GLN A 7 8.35 -45.83 3.03
N GLY A 8 8.96 -45.89 4.22
CA GLY A 8 8.92 -44.80 5.18
C GLY A 8 9.80 -43.64 4.74
N PHE A 9 9.36 -42.41 4.99
CA PHE A 9 10.15 -41.20 4.82
C PHE A 9 11.31 -41.22 5.81
N THR A 10 12.53 -41.05 5.33
CA THR A 10 13.72 -41.07 6.19
C THR A 10 13.88 -39.73 6.91
N LEU A 11 14.42 -39.75 8.14
CA LEU A 11 14.75 -38.52 8.87
C LEU A 11 15.75 -37.65 8.10
N ILE A 12 16.64 -38.27 7.32
CA ILE A 12 17.62 -37.55 6.52
C ILE A 12 16.98 -36.80 5.34
N GLU A 13 15.97 -37.38 4.68
CA GLU A 13 15.19 -36.68 3.66
C GLU A 13 14.47 -35.46 4.24
N LEU A 14 13.89 -35.61 5.44
CA LEU A 14 13.24 -34.49 6.13
C LEU A 14 14.23 -33.36 6.44
N MET A 15 15.42 -33.70 6.95
CA MET A 15 16.44 -32.73 7.30
C MET A 15 16.94 -31.92 6.09
N ILE A 16 17.12 -32.57 4.93
CA ILE A 16 17.55 -31.89 3.71
C ILE A 16 16.46 -30.94 3.21
N VAL A 17 15.19 -31.36 3.25
CA VAL A 17 14.07 -30.50 2.83
C VAL A 17 13.98 -29.24 3.70
N VAL A 18 14.08 -29.38 5.02
CA VAL A 18 14.06 -28.23 5.95
C VAL A 18 15.24 -27.29 5.69
N ALA A 19 16.44 -27.83 5.40
CA ALA A 19 17.60 -27.02 5.07
C ALA A 19 17.38 -26.18 3.79
N ILE A 20 16.80 -26.77 2.74
CA ILE A 20 16.50 -26.06 1.48
C ILE A 20 15.42 -25.00 1.68
N ILE A 21 14.32 -25.34 2.38
CA ILE A 21 13.25 -24.39 2.69
C ILE A 21 13.78 -23.22 3.52
N GLY A 22 14.70 -23.48 4.46
CA GLY A 22 15.35 -22.43 5.26
C GLY A 22 16.11 -21.41 4.40
N ILE A 23 16.86 -21.88 3.41
CA ILE A 23 17.59 -21.00 2.47
C ILE A 23 16.61 -20.18 1.63
N LEU A 24 15.57 -20.81 1.08
CA LEU A 24 14.57 -20.12 0.25
C LEU A 24 13.79 -19.08 1.06
N ALA A 25 13.37 -19.43 2.28
CA ALA A 25 12.61 -18.55 3.16
C ALA A 25 13.41 -17.29 3.55
N ALA A 26 14.72 -17.41 3.75
CA ALA A 26 15.58 -16.28 4.08
C ALA A 26 15.58 -15.17 3.02
N VAL A 27 15.37 -15.51 1.74
CA VAL A 27 15.27 -14.54 0.63
C VAL A 27 13.82 -14.20 0.30
N ALA A 28 12.93 -15.20 0.31
CA ALA A 28 11.55 -15.03 -0.12
C ALA A 28 10.72 -14.19 0.86
N ILE A 29 10.95 -14.31 2.18
CA ILE A 29 10.20 -13.56 3.19
C ILE A 29 10.42 -12.04 3.06
N PRO A 30 11.65 -11.50 3.09
CA PRO A 30 11.85 -10.06 2.96
C PRO A 30 11.34 -9.54 1.61
N ALA A 31 11.60 -10.25 0.51
CA ALA A 31 11.12 -9.84 -0.80
C ALA A 31 9.58 -9.78 -0.91
N TYR A 32 8.88 -10.72 -0.28
CA TYR A 32 7.41 -10.71 -0.23
C TYR A 32 6.87 -9.57 0.65
N GLN A 33 7.54 -9.29 1.78
CA GLN A 33 7.20 -8.17 2.65
C GLN A 33 7.31 -6.83 1.89
N ASP A 34 8.42 -6.60 1.20
CA ASP A 34 8.64 -5.40 0.39
C ASP A 34 7.54 -5.23 -0.69
N TYR A 35 7.14 -6.33 -1.34
CA TYR A 35 6.06 -6.31 -2.34
C TYR A 35 4.71 -5.93 -1.73
N VAL A 36 4.36 -6.50 -0.57
CA VAL A 36 3.12 -6.17 0.13
C VAL A 36 3.13 -4.71 0.60
N GLU A 37 4.27 -4.20 1.07
CA GLU A 37 4.41 -2.80 1.46
C GLU A 37 4.19 -1.85 0.28
N GLN A 38 4.84 -2.11 -0.87
CA GLN A 38 4.62 -1.31 -2.08
C GLN A 38 3.15 -1.35 -2.54
N SER A 39 2.51 -2.52 -2.48
CA SER A 39 1.09 -2.64 -2.81
C SER A 39 0.19 -1.81 -1.90
N ARG A 40 0.55 -1.63 -0.62
CA ARG A 40 -0.19 -0.76 0.31
C ARG A 40 0.00 0.71 -0.05
N VAL A 41 1.19 1.12 -0.47
CA VAL A 41 1.46 2.48 -0.96
C VAL A 41 0.64 2.78 -2.21
N ASP A 42 0.65 1.87 -3.19
CA ASP A 42 -0.11 2.05 -4.43
C ASP A 42 -1.62 2.07 -4.20
N SER A 43 -2.12 1.27 -3.25
CA SER A 43 -3.54 1.28 -2.88
C SER A 43 -3.94 2.60 -2.22
N CYS A 44 -3.09 3.13 -1.33
CA CYS A 44 -3.32 4.43 -0.73
C CYS A 44 -3.23 5.57 -1.77
N LEU A 45 -2.29 5.50 -2.73
CA LEU A 45 -2.19 6.46 -3.82
C LEU A 45 -3.48 6.50 -4.66
N ALA A 46 -4.05 5.34 -4.97
CA ALA A 46 -5.30 5.25 -5.71
C ALA A 46 -6.48 5.84 -4.92
N GLU A 47 -6.56 5.58 -3.61
CA GLU A 47 -7.55 6.16 -2.72
C GLU A 47 -7.42 7.69 -2.62
N LEU A 48 -6.21 8.20 -2.35
CA LEU A 48 -5.95 9.63 -2.27
C LEU A 48 -6.29 10.32 -3.60
N LYS A 49 -5.99 9.70 -4.75
CA LYS A 49 -6.33 10.24 -6.05
C LYS A 49 -7.84 10.37 -6.25
N ALA A 50 -8.61 9.35 -5.87
CA ALA A 50 -10.06 9.41 -5.92
C ALA A 50 -10.61 10.51 -5.01
N GLN A 51 -10.10 10.61 -3.78
CA GLN A 51 -10.51 11.62 -2.81
C GLN A 51 -10.16 13.03 -3.28
N THR A 52 -8.96 13.23 -3.84
CA THR A 52 -8.52 14.54 -4.36
C THR A 52 -9.42 15.02 -5.49
N ASN A 53 -9.83 14.12 -6.38
CA ASN A 53 -10.79 14.47 -7.43
C ASN A 53 -12.16 14.87 -6.86
N ASN A 54 -12.62 14.21 -5.79
CA ASN A 54 -13.85 14.61 -5.10
C ASN A 54 -13.71 16.01 -4.49
N TRP A 55 -12.59 16.30 -3.82
CA TRP A 55 -12.31 17.63 -3.29
C TRP A 55 -12.19 18.70 -4.37
N LEU A 56 -11.62 18.40 -5.55
CA LEU A 56 -11.59 19.33 -6.67
C LEU A 56 -13.00 19.69 -7.13
N ILE A 57 -13.90 18.71 -7.18
CA ILE A 57 -15.30 18.95 -7.52
C ILE A 57 -15.97 19.80 -6.45
N GLU A 58 -15.81 19.47 -5.17
CA GLU A 58 -16.36 20.25 -4.06
C GLU A 58 -15.87 21.70 -4.06
N TYR A 59 -14.55 21.91 -4.20
CA TYR A 59 -13.94 23.24 -4.27
C TYR A 59 -14.41 24.04 -5.50
N SER A 60 -14.67 23.37 -6.63
CA SER A 60 -15.20 24.03 -7.82
C SER A 60 -16.62 24.58 -7.64
N GLN A 61 -17.38 23.98 -6.71
CA GLN A 61 -18.74 24.39 -6.38
C GLN A 61 -18.75 25.46 -5.28
N ASP A 62 -17.84 25.32 -4.32
CA ASP A 62 -17.70 26.21 -3.17
C ASP A 62 -16.20 26.42 -2.93
N SER A 63 -15.67 27.56 -3.40
CA SER A 63 -14.22 27.86 -3.41
C SER A 63 -13.64 28.15 -2.02
N ASP A 64 -14.13 27.44 -1.01
CA ASP A 64 -13.67 27.45 0.36
C ASP A 64 -13.23 26.04 0.76
N VAL A 65 -11.94 25.89 1.06
CA VAL A 65 -11.36 24.61 1.49
C VAL A 65 -11.88 24.15 2.85
N ALA A 66 -12.46 25.05 3.65
CA ALA A 66 -13.07 24.69 4.92
C ALA A 66 -14.33 23.81 4.76
N ASN A 67 -14.95 23.82 3.58
CA ASN A 67 -16.17 23.06 3.29
C ASN A 67 -15.91 21.72 2.59
N LEU A 68 -14.64 21.36 2.38
CA LEU A 68 -14.26 20.06 1.85
C LEU A 68 -14.67 18.94 2.81
N THR A 69 -15.22 17.87 2.24
CA THR A 69 -15.65 16.72 3.03
C THR A 69 -14.45 16.01 3.64
N PRO A 70 -14.46 15.67 4.95
CA PRO A 70 -13.37 14.90 5.54
C PRO A 70 -13.27 13.52 4.89
N ALA A 71 -12.06 13.12 4.52
CA ALA A 71 -11.81 11.77 4.01
C ALA A 71 -11.96 10.74 5.14
N VAL A 72 -12.47 9.54 4.79
CA VAL A 72 -12.50 8.39 5.69
C VAL A 72 -11.47 7.38 5.19
N PRO A 73 -10.29 7.27 5.84
CA PRO A 73 -9.22 6.41 5.34
C PRO A 73 -9.58 4.93 5.37
N GLY A 74 -9.44 4.25 4.24
CA GLY A 74 -9.61 2.81 4.06
C GLY A 74 -8.29 2.09 3.82
N ALA A 75 -7.67 2.32 2.67
CA ALA A 75 -6.36 1.79 2.28
C ALA A 75 -5.19 2.64 2.84
N CYS A 76 -5.39 3.95 2.99
CA CYS A 76 -4.48 4.85 3.71
C CYS A 76 -4.64 4.75 5.23
N GLU A 77 -3.57 5.07 5.96
CA GLU A 77 -3.58 5.22 7.43
C GLU A 77 -4.24 6.54 7.82
N SER A 78 -3.85 7.61 7.13
CA SER A 78 -4.40 8.93 7.31
C SER A 78 -4.45 9.66 5.98
N ILE A 79 -5.40 10.57 5.84
CA ILE A 79 -5.54 11.43 4.67
C ILE A 79 -5.71 12.85 5.21
N ALA A 80 -4.82 13.76 4.83
CA ALA A 80 -4.85 15.15 5.24
C ALA A 80 -5.80 15.94 4.33
N VAL A 81 -6.75 16.65 4.94
CA VAL A 81 -7.65 17.56 4.21
C VAL A 81 -6.84 18.78 3.76
N PRO A 82 -6.95 19.20 2.48
CA PRO A 82 -6.28 20.41 2.00
C PRO A 82 -6.69 21.66 2.78
N THR A 83 -5.74 22.57 3.02
CA THR A 83 -5.98 23.82 3.78
C THR A 83 -5.79 25.09 2.95
N GLY A 84 -5.31 24.98 1.70
CA GLY A 84 -5.14 26.09 0.78
C GLY A 84 -5.80 25.79 -0.57
N ALA A 85 -6.02 26.80 -1.41
CA ALA A 85 -6.63 26.60 -2.72
C ALA A 85 -5.81 25.63 -3.61
N PRO A 86 -6.46 24.80 -4.45
CA PRO A 86 -5.76 23.92 -5.38
C PRO A 86 -4.97 24.72 -6.42
N ALA A 87 -3.69 24.37 -6.58
CA ALA A 87 -2.83 24.86 -7.64
C ALA A 87 -2.11 23.70 -8.34
N ALA A 88 -2.11 23.69 -9.67
CA ALA A 88 -1.41 22.68 -10.45
C ALA A 88 0.10 22.72 -10.17
N GLY A 89 0.73 21.55 -10.04
CA GLY A 89 2.15 21.41 -9.73
C GLY A 89 2.56 21.79 -8.30
N SER A 90 1.60 22.14 -7.43
CA SER A 90 1.83 22.36 -5.99
C SER A 90 1.10 21.29 -5.19
N GLU A 91 1.79 20.69 -4.23
CA GLU A 91 1.19 19.74 -3.30
C GLU A 91 -0.05 20.36 -2.64
N TRP A 92 -1.16 19.64 -2.69
CA TRP A 92 -2.46 20.10 -2.21
C TRP A 92 -3.08 19.14 -1.21
N SER A 93 -2.94 17.83 -1.46
CA SER A 93 -3.36 16.79 -0.53
C SER A 93 -2.24 15.77 -0.31
N THR A 94 -2.21 15.22 0.89
CA THR A 94 -1.28 14.16 1.28
C THR A 94 -2.00 13.06 2.03
N ALA A 95 -1.46 11.85 1.95
CA ALA A 95 -1.89 10.72 2.77
C ALA A 95 -0.70 9.89 3.19
N GLU A 96 -0.81 9.25 4.35
CA GLU A 96 0.15 8.26 4.80
C GLU A 96 -0.36 6.88 4.44
N ALA A 97 0.44 6.11 3.69
CA ALA A 97 0.15 4.72 3.43
C ALA A 97 0.29 3.89 4.72
N LYS A 98 -0.39 2.74 4.77
CA LYS A 98 -0.36 1.86 5.94
C LYS A 98 0.93 1.02 6.02
N ASP A 99 1.88 1.18 5.10
CA ASP A 99 3.16 0.47 5.12
C ASP A 99 3.96 0.81 6.39
N THR A 100 4.99 0.00 6.67
CA THR A 100 5.77 0.16 7.91
C THR A 100 6.48 1.51 7.99
N ALA A 101 6.88 2.07 6.84
CA ALA A 101 7.55 3.37 6.76
C ALA A 101 6.57 4.56 6.77
N LYS A 102 5.26 4.32 6.74
CA LYS A 102 4.21 5.35 6.60
C LYS A 102 4.49 6.29 5.43
N THR A 103 4.74 5.69 4.27
CA THR A 103 5.15 6.41 3.08
C THR A 103 4.08 7.45 2.72
N THR A 104 4.51 8.72 2.62
CA THR A 104 3.62 9.81 2.24
C THR A 104 3.41 9.82 0.74
N VAL A 105 2.16 9.76 0.30
CA VAL A 105 1.76 9.99 -1.09
C VAL A 105 1.11 11.37 -1.18
N SER A 106 1.29 12.05 -2.31
CA SER A 106 0.78 13.40 -2.50
C SER A 106 0.08 13.56 -3.84
N CYS A 107 -0.90 14.47 -3.86
CA CYS A 107 -1.50 14.95 -5.09
C CYS A 107 -1.41 16.47 -5.16
N ASP A 108 -1.28 16.97 -6.38
CA ASP A 108 -1.37 18.39 -6.67
C ASP A 108 -2.81 18.86 -6.84
N GLY A 109 -3.00 20.18 -6.91
CA GLY A 109 -4.32 20.80 -7.15
C GLY A 109 -4.88 20.58 -8.56
N SER A 110 -4.26 19.73 -9.39
CA SER A 110 -4.81 19.28 -10.68
C SER A 110 -5.29 17.83 -10.64
N GLY A 111 -5.12 17.12 -9.52
CA GLY A 111 -5.44 15.70 -9.39
C GLY A 111 -4.32 14.77 -9.90
N THR A 112 -3.13 15.31 -10.16
CA THR A 112 -1.94 14.53 -10.47
C THR A 112 -1.31 14.07 -9.17
N CYS A 113 -1.17 12.76 -9.00
CA CYS A 113 -0.68 12.15 -7.76
C CYS A 113 0.60 11.38 -7.99
N SER A 114 1.48 11.42 -6.99
CA SER A 114 2.75 10.71 -6.97
C SER A 114 3.03 10.14 -5.60
N LYS A 115 3.73 9.00 -5.60
CA LYS A 115 4.46 8.50 -4.44
C LYS A 115 5.95 8.87 -4.58
N PRO A 116 6.73 8.92 -3.50
CA PRO A 116 8.17 9.19 -3.55
C PRO A 116 8.93 8.20 -4.42
#